data_AF-A0AAD6IY17-F1
#
_entry.id   AF-A0AAD6IY17-F1
#
_cell.length_a   1.000
_cell.length_b   1.000
_cell.length_c   1.000
_cell.angle_alpha   90.00
_cell.angle_beta   90.00
_cell.angle_gamma   90.00
#
_symmetry.space_group_name_H-M   'P 1'
#
loop_
_entity.id
_entity.type
_entity.pdbx_description
1 polymer ?
#
loop_
_entity_poly.entity_id
_entity_poly.type
_entity_poly.pdbx_seq_one_letter_code
_entity_poly.pdbx_strand_id
1 'polypeptide(L)'
;MTTDITAAGPFKFIPQGAIVQEWVVGGRNIVLGFKDPAEYAKSNPAFFGATIGRWDKKYWTGPVKETSKDGSEILVYSYKSPHLDEKFPGALDVSVRYTVRTERTDEADISVLEIEFEAQLAPDSPEDWAVISMTNHSYFNIGDQSTIAGTQVTIPDNTNIETNEVDIPTGKLKPFPGVESGVPFTLGPEEPDIDNGFALMTDVAAVPMDSRSKHQLRDPTPHGHAYNYTGKYIETEPRPDGTLAYGKRAGFCVEPARYTNAANMPEWKHMVLLRKGQTYGSRVVWKAWKREIPSLKLVDTPKVYAFLDIQPLSKGHALVIPKTHGEKLTDIPDEELAEMLPVAKKLALAVGAKDYNILQNNGRIAHQVVDHVHVHMVGGARQIPKPNEEEGLTIGWPAKQVDSNELKAYQEELKGKL
;
A
#
# COMPACT_ATOMS: atom_id res chain seq x y z
N MET A 1 27.61 -3.54 -19.89
CA MET A 1 27.91 -2.38 -19.03
C MET A 1 27.59 -2.81 -17.62
N THR A 2 28.54 -2.69 -16.70
CA THR A 2 28.34 -3.02 -15.28
C THR A 2 27.18 -2.17 -14.75
N THR A 3 26.18 -2.86 -14.27
CA THR A 3 24.93 -2.35 -13.73
C THR A 3 25.21 -1.77 -12.35
N ASP A 4 25.50 -0.47 -12.28
CA ASP A 4 25.83 0.23 -11.04
C ASP A 4 24.58 0.41 -10.16
N ILE A 5 24.15 -0.69 -9.54
CA ILE A 5 23.08 -0.70 -8.54
C ILE A 5 23.63 0.00 -7.29
N THR A 6 22.99 1.11 -6.89
CA THR A 6 23.35 1.82 -5.66
C THR A 6 22.38 1.44 -4.55
N ALA A 7 22.91 0.92 -3.45
CA ALA A 7 22.15 0.70 -2.22
C ALA A 7 22.24 1.91 -1.28
N ALA A 8 21.11 2.26 -0.65
CA ALA A 8 21.02 3.25 0.42
C ALA A 8 19.92 2.82 1.40
N GLY A 9 20.30 2.42 2.62
CA GLY A 9 19.39 1.84 3.60
C GLY A 9 18.60 0.64 3.02
N PRO A 10 17.26 0.62 3.11
CA PRO A 10 16.43 -0.45 2.56
C PRO A 10 16.17 -0.34 1.04
N PHE A 11 16.80 0.61 0.35
CA PHE A 11 16.53 0.90 -1.05
C PHE A 11 17.68 0.44 -1.96
N LYS A 12 17.33 0.07 -3.19
CA LYS A 12 18.27 -0.02 -4.32
C LYS A 12 17.79 0.83 -5.47
N PHE A 13 18.71 1.53 -6.11
CA PHE A 13 18.47 2.41 -7.24
C PHE A 13 19.37 2.04 -8.42
N ILE A 14 18.91 2.33 -9.63
CA ILE A 14 19.71 2.14 -10.85
C ILE A 14 19.79 3.45 -11.66
N PRO A 15 20.92 3.74 -12.34
CA PRO A 15 21.06 4.95 -13.15
C PRO A 15 20.10 5.01 -14.36
N GLN A 16 19.69 3.86 -14.88
CA GLN A 16 18.65 3.81 -15.92
C GLN A 16 17.34 4.34 -15.32
N GLY A 17 16.85 5.44 -15.87
CA GLY A 17 15.66 6.15 -15.39
C GLY A 17 15.76 6.73 -13.98
N ALA A 18 16.93 6.67 -13.34
CA ALA A 18 17.07 6.85 -11.91
C ALA A 18 16.03 6.03 -11.12
N ILE A 19 15.77 4.79 -11.54
CA ILE A 19 14.68 3.94 -11.05
C ILE A 19 14.93 3.47 -9.62
N VAL A 20 13.85 3.43 -8.82
CA VAL A 20 13.80 2.70 -7.54
C VAL A 20 13.62 1.22 -7.86
N GLN A 21 14.69 0.43 -7.77
CA GLN A 21 14.70 -0.98 -8.14
C GLN A 21 14.15 -1.86 -7.00
N GLU A 22 14.46 -1.51 -5.75
CA GLU A 22 13.99 -2.24 -4.57
C GLU A 22 13.71 -1.27 -3.42
N TRP A 23 12.74 -1.64 -2.58
CA TRP A 23 12.45 -1.03 -1.29
C TRP A 23 12.02 -2.13 -0.32
N VAL A 24 12.89 -2.47 0.62
CA VAL A 24 12.69 -3.58 1.55
C VAL A 24 12.11 -3.08 2.87
N VAL A 25 10.89 -3.50 3.21
CA VAL A 25 10.21 -3.16 4.46
C VAL A 25 9.79 -4.45 5.17
N GLY A 26 10.14 -4.59 6.44
CA GLY A 26 9.78 -5.77 7.23
C GLY A 26 10.32 -7.10 6.68
N GLY A 27 11.47 -7.05 5.99
CA GLY A 27 12.12 -8.21 5.36
C GLY A 27 11.66 -8.53 3.94
N ARG A 28 10.82 -7.69 3.33
CA ARG A 28 10.25 -7.95 2.00
C ARG A 28 10.39 -6.73 1.08
N ASN A 29 10.73 -6.97 -0.20
CA ASN A 29 10.63 -5.95 -1.24
C ASN A 29 9.15 -5.62 -1.55
N ILE A 30 8.76 -4.37 -1.34
CA ILE A 30 7.38 -3.90 -1.55
C ILE A 30 7.18 -3.18 -2.89
N VAL A 31 8.24 -2.98 -3.67
CA VAL A 31 8.15 -2.43 -5.04
C VAL A 31 8.43 -3.52 -6.06
N LEU A 32 7.65 -3.53 -7.14
CA LEU A 32 7.92 -4.40 -8.27
C LEU A 32 9.14 -3.87 -9.02
N GLY A 33 10.05 -4.78 -9.35
CA GLY A 33 11.23 -4.46 -10.12
C GLY A 33 11.84 -5.70 -10.76
N PHE A 34 12.80 -5.46 -11.64
CA PHE A 34 13.64 -6.48 -12.25
C PHE A 34 15.03 -6.47 -11.62
N LYS A 35 15.59 -7.66 -11.36
CA LYS A 35 16.95 -7.79 -10.81
C LYS A 35 18.01 -7.35 -11.82
N ASP A 36 17.83 -7.70 -13.09
CA ASP A 36 18.69 -7.26 -14.18
C ASP A 36 18.13 -5.95 -14.77
N PRO A 37 18.87 -4.83 -14.67
CA PRO A 37 18.49 -3.56 -15.30
C PRO A 37 18.17 -3.68 -16.79
N ALA A 38 18.79 -4.60 -17.53
CA ALA A 38 18.53 -4.79 -18.96
C ALA A 38 17.07 -5.16 -19.26
N GLU A 39 16.36 -5.77 -18.31
CA GLU A 39 14.95 -6.10 -18.44
C GLU A 39 14.05 -4.85 -18.53
N TYR A 40 14.43 -3.74 -17.89
CA TYR A 40 13.69 -2.47 -18.00
C TYR A 40 13.79 -1.85 -19.41
N ALA A 41 14.81 -2.21 -20.19
CA ALA A 41 14.97 -1.74 -21.56
C ALA A 41 14.12 -2.52 -22.59
N LYS A 42 13.55 -3.67 -22.20
CA LYS A 42 12.70 -4.48 -23.08
C LYS A 42 11.40 -3.74 -23.41
N SER A 43 10.85 -3.99 -24.59
CA SER A 43 9.83 -3.12 -25.20
C SER A 43 8.54 -3.07 -24.38
N ASN A 44 8.26 -1.90 -23.81
CA ASN A 44 6.89 -1.45 -23.55
C ASN A 44 6.57 -0.37 -24.60
N PRO A 45 5.76 -0.63 -25.64
CA PRO A 45 5.40 0.39 -26.64
C PRO A 45 4.65 1.56 -25.99
N ALA A 46 4.56 2.70 -26.68
CA ALA A 46 3.65 3.76 -26.25
C ALA A 46 2.23 3.23 -26.29
N PHE A 47 1.54 3.24 -25.14
CA PHE A 47 0.12 3.00 -25.08
C PHE A 47 -0.58 4.35 -25.17
N PHE A 48 -1.49 4.47 -26.14
CA PHE A 48 -2.26 5.66 -26.50
C PHE A 48 -1.50 6.88 -27.06
N GLY A 49 -2.21 7.68 -27.85
CA GLY A 49 -1.74 8.86 -28.59
C GLY A 49 -1.29 10.05 -27.73
N ALA A 50 -0.87 9.81 -26.49
CA ALA A 50 -0.21 10.79 -25.65
C ALA A 50 1.29 10.80 -25.95
N THR A 51 1.86 11.99 -26.13
CA THR A 51 3.33 12.15 -26.13
C THR A 51 3.77 12.24 -24.67
N ILE A 52 4.47 11.23 -24.18
CA ILE A 52 4.97 11.13 -22.80
C ILE A 52 6.48 11.00 -22.86
N GLY A 53 7.22 11.83 -22.12
CA GLY A 53 8.66 11.70 -21.97
C GLY A 53 9.02 10.46 -21.14
N ARG A 54 9.77 9.53 -21.75
CA ARG A 54 10.18 8.23 -21.24
C ARG A 54 11.63 8.26 -20.77
N TRP A 55 11.86 9.11 -19.78
CA TRP A 55 13.16 9.18 -19.14
C TRP A 55 13.52 7.91 -18.37
N ASP A 56 12.56 7.01 -18.11
CA ASP A 56 12.75 5.66 -17.54
C ASP A 56 13.74 4.81 -18.35
N LYS A 57 13.85 5.04 -19.66
CA LYS A 57 14.78 4.31 -20.55
C LYS A 57 16.11 5.02 -20.77
N LYS A 58 16.23 6.27 -20.31
CA LYS A 58 17.46 7.06 -20.46
C LYS A 58 18.43 6.69 -19.34
N TYR A 59 19.73 6.82 -19.59
CA TYR A 59 20.74 6.66 -18.54
C TYR A 59 21.06 8.01 -17.92
N TRP A 60 20.81 8.12 -16.62
CA TRP A 60 21.09 9.31 -15.83
C TRP A 60 22.51 9.25 -15.30
N THR A 61 23.15 10.41 -15.17
CA THR A 61 24.45 10.57 -14.53
C THR A 61 24.27 10.51 -13.00
N GLY A 62 25.14 9.78 -12.31
CA GLY A 62 25.12 9.65 -10.85
C GLY A 62 24.97 8.20 -10.37
N PRO A 63 24.63 8.00 -9.08
CA PRO A 63 24.28 9.05 -8.14
C PRO A 63 25.50 9.82 -7.62
N VAL A 64 25.37 11.13 -7.49
CA VAL A 64 26.22 11.92 -6.58
C VAL A 64 25.67 11.75 -5.17
N LYS A 65 26.52 11.32 -4.23
CA LYS A 65 26.12 11.15 -2.83
C LYS A 65 26.30 12.46 -2.08
N GLU A 66 25.24 12.87 -1.39
CA GLU A 66 25.20 14.03 -0.53
C GLU A 66 24.69 13.62 0.87
N THR A 67 24.75 14.54 1.82
CA THR A 67 24.21 14.35 3.16
C THR A 67 23.35 15.55 3.51
N SER A 68 22.12 15.32 3.93
CA SER A 68 21.21 16.38 4.37
C SER A 68 21.72 17.03 5.66
N LYS A 69 21.11 18.16 6.04
CA LYS A 69 21.40 18.83 7.32
C LYS A 69 21.13 17.96 8.55
N ASP A 70 20.19 17.02 8.46
CA ASP A 70 19.84 16.08 9.54
C ASP A 70 20.64 14.76 9.49
N GLY A 71 21.61 14.64 8.56
CA GLY A 71 22.48 13.48 8.44
C GLY A 71 21.92 12.35 7.57
N SER A 72 20.76 12.52 6.96
CA SER A 72 20.16 11.58 6.00
C SER A 72 21.01 11.46 4.72
N GLU A 73 21.07 10.26 4.15
CA GLU A 73 21.76 10.01 2.88
C GLU A 73 20.93 10.56 1.72
N ILE A 74 21.59 11.28 0.81
CA ILE A 74 20.98 11.83 -0.39
C ILE A 74 21.70 11.24 -1.62
N LEU A 75 20.92 10.77 -2.59
CA LEU A 75 21.42 10.33 -3.90
C LEU A 75 20.85 11.24 -4.99
N VAL A 76 21.72 11.92 -5.73
CA VAL A 76 21.33 12.83 -6.82
C VAL A 76 21.67 12.22 -8.17
N TYR A 77 20.65 12.02 -9.00
CA TYR A 77 20.81 11.66 -10.40
C TYR A 77 20.49 12.87 -11.27
N SER A 78 21.23 13.05 -12.36
CA SER A 78 21.04 14.17 -13.29
C SER A 78 20.93 13.68 -14.73
N TYR A 79 20.10 14.34 -15.52
CA TYR A 79 19.92 14.07 -16.94
C TYR A 79 19.82 15.37 -17.71
N LYS A 80 20.57 15.48 -18.81
CA LYS A 80 20.43 16.57 -19.77
C LYS A 80 19.56 16.08 -20.92
N SER A 81 18.31 16.54 -20.97
CA SER A 81 17.37 16.23 -22.05
C SER A 81 17.60 17.24 -23.20
N PRO A 82 18.08 16.82 -24.38
CA PRO A 82 18.32 17.73 -25.49
C PRO A 82 16.99 18.28 -26.06
N HIS A 83 17.08 19.38 -26.81
CA HIS A 83 15.93 19.88 -27.57
C HIS A 83 15.41 18.79 -28.53
N LEU A 84 14.08 18.61 -28.57
CA LEU A 84 13.38 17.55 -29.31
C LEU A 84 13.67 16.14 -28.80
N ASP A 85 14.20 15.99 -27.58
CA ASP A 85 14.20 14.69 -26.90
C ASP A 85 12.76 14.21 -26.77
N GLU A 86 12.50 13.06 -27.37
CA GLU A 86 11.15 12.50 -27.50
C GLU A 86 10.11 13.47 -28.05
N LYS A 87 10.56 14.37 -28.93
CA LYS A 87 9.77 15.42 -29.62
C LYS A 87 9.34 16.59 -28.73
N PHE A 88 9.85 16.70 -27.51
CA PHE A 88 9.55 17.85 -26.64
C PHE A 88 10.48 19.04 -26.93
N PRO A 89 9.93 20.26 -27.05
CA PRO A 89 10.74 21.48 -27.24
C PRO A 89 11.45 21.90 -25.95
N GLY A 90 12.50 22.71 -26.11
CA GLY A 90 13.42 23.08 -25.03
C GLY A 90 14.44 21.98 -24.68
N ALA A 91 15.68 22.39 -24.41
CA ALA A 91 16.65 21.52 -23.74
C ALA A 91 16.54 21.73 -22.24
N LEU A 92 16.57 20.66 -21.45
CA LEU A 92 16.39 20.70 -20.00
C LEU A 92 17.59 20.10 -19.27
N ASP A 93 18.01 20.79 -18.21
CA ASP A 93 18.84 20.19 -17.16
C ASP A 93 17.90 19.70 -16.05
N VAL A 94 17.90 18.40 -15.80
CA VAL A 94 16.95 17.70 -14.94
C VAL A 94 17.71 16.97 -13.85
N SER A 95 17.17 16.96 -12.63
CA SER A 95 17.66 16.10 -11.55
C SER A 95 16.54 15.45 -10.77
N VAL A 96 16.84 14.29 -10.20
CA VAL A 96 16.06 13.66 -9.15
C VAL A 96 16.95 13.42 -7.94
N ARG A 97 16.47 13.87 -6.78
CA ARG A 97 17.14 13.71 -5.50
C ARG A 97 16.33 12.75 -4.64
N TYR A 98 16.97 11.64 -4.25
CA TYR A 98 16.42 10.68 -3.30
C TYR A 98 17.03 10.91 -1.93
N THR A 99 16.22 11.35 -0.96
CA THR A 99 16.64 11.43 0.45
C THR A 99 16.09 10.21 1.19
N VAL A 100 16.99 9.38 1.70
CA VAL A 100 16.67 8.14 2.43
C VAL A 100 16.86 8.37 3.93
N ARG A 101 15.83 8.08 4.73
CA ARG A 101 15.90 8.18 6.19
C ARG A 101 15.00 7.18 6.91
N THR A 102 15.23 7.04 8.20
CA THR A 102 14.37 6.29 9.11
C THR A 102 13.80 7.24 10.15
N GLU A 103 12.47 7.30 10.25
CA GLU A 103 11.77 8.01 11.31
C GLU A 103 11.38 6.99 12.40
N ARG A 104 11.88 7.16 13.61
CA ARG A 104 11.56 6.25 14.74
C ARG A 104 10.32 6.72 15.47
N THR A 105 9.40 5.80 15.71
CA THR A 105 8.22 6.02 16.57
C THR A 105 8.20 4.96 17.67
N ASP A 106 7.35 5.13 18.68
CA ASP A 106 7.17 4.12 19.73
C ASP A 106 6.61 2.79 19.19
N GLU A 107 5.96 2.80 18.02
CA GLU A 107 5.27 1.66 17.41
C GLU A 107 6.07 0.94 16.32
N ALA A 108 6.96 1.66 15.62
CA ALA A 108 7.75 1.10 14.53
C ALA A 108 8.90 2.04 14.09
N ASP A 109 9.90 1.42 13.44
CA ASP A 109 10.83 2.13 12.56
C ASP A 109 10.16 2.36 11.19
N ILE A 110 9.94 3.63 10.85
CA ILE A 110 9.33 4.04 9.58
C ILE A 110 10.43 4.29 8.55
N SER A 111 10.45 3.50 7.48
CA SER A 111 11.30 3.72 6.32
C SER A 111 10.71 4.86 5.49
N VAL A 112 11.52 5.87 5.16
CA VAL A 112 11.07 7.04 4.41
C VAL A 112 11.95 7.27 3.19
N LEU A 113 11.29 7.38 2.03
CA LEU A 113 11.89 7.86 0.80
C LEU A 113 11.27 9.21 0.45
N GLU A 114 12.12 10.21 0.32
CA GLU A 114 11.73 11.50 -0.23
C GLU A 114 12.36 11.68 -1.60
N ILE A 115 11.55 12.09 -2.56
CA ILE A 115 11.91 12.24 -3.97
C ILE A 115 11.67 13.69 -4.33
N GLU A 116 12.72 14.43 -4.66
CA GLU A 116 12.60 15.77 -5.20
C GLU A 116 12.99 15.77 -6.68
N PHE A 117 12.08 16.22 -7.53
CA PHE A 117 12.34 16.45 -8.94
C PHE A 117 12.66 17.93 -9.14
N GLU A 118 13.70 18.21 -9.91
CA GLU A 118 14.02 19.58 -10.34
C GLU A 118 14.30 19.59 -11.84
N ALA A 119 13.83 20.61 -12.54
CA ALA A 119 14.26 20.88 -13.90
C ALA A 119 14.30 22.36 -14.22
N GLN A 120 15.24 22.74 -15.08
CA GLN A 120 15.39 24.09 -15.62
C GLN A 120 15.66 23.99 -17.12
N LEU A 121 15.28 25.01 -17.88
CA LEU A 121 15.76 25.14 -19.26
C LEU A 121 17.27 25.30 -19.23
N ALA A 122 17.96 24.43 -19.96
CA ALA A 122 19.41 24.48 -20.06
C ALA A 122 19.85 25.85 -20.60
N PRO A 123 21.00 26.41 -20.17
CA PRO A 123 21.46 27.71 -20.64
C PRO A 123 21.55 27.82 -22.18
N ASP A 124 21.90 26.71 -22.82
CA ASP A 124 22.03 26.50 -24.26
C ASP A 124 20.72 26.05 -24.94
N SER A 125 19.59 26.03 -24.23
CA SER A 125 18.29 25.70 -24.83
C SER A 125 17.94 26.68 -25.95
N PRO A 126 17.55 26.17 -27.15
CA PRO A 126 17.13 27.02 -28.27
C PRO A 126 15.74 27.63 -28.05
N GLU A 127 14.92 27.03 -27.18
CA GLU A 127 13.60 27.52 -26.81
C GLU A 127 13.64 28.20 -25.45
N ASP A 128 12.78 29.19 -25.25
CA ASP A 128 12.57 29.85 -23.96
C ASP A 128 11.53 29.15 -23.06
N TRP A 129 11.05 27.97 -23.50
CA TRP A 129 9.98 27.22 -22.87
C TRP A 129 10.10 25.72 -23.06
N ALA A 130 9.48 24.98 -22.15
CA ALA A 130 9.27 23.54 -22.24
C ALA A 130 7.97 23.16 -21.51
N VAL A 131 7.45 21.96 -21.77
CA VAL A 131 6.35 21.37 -20.99
C VAL A 131 6.93 20.32 -20.05
N ILE A 132 6.58 20.39 -18.77
CA ILE A 132 7.11 19.48 -17.75
C ILE A 132 6.11 19.17 -16.63
N SER A 133 6.03 17.87 -16.33
CA SER A 133 5.40 17.31 -15.16
C SER A 133 6.06 15.95 -14.90
N MET A 134 6.81 15.84 -13.82
CA MET A 134 7.55 14.61 -13.48
C MET A 134 6.86 13.87 -12.34
N THR A 135 6.94 12.55 -12.38
CA THR A 135 6.47 11.65 -11.33
C THR A 135 7.36 10.42 -11.22
N ASN A 136 7.13 9.58 -10.22
CA ASN A 136 7.75 8.26 -10.12
C ASN A 136 6.68 7.18 -10.30
N HIS A 137 6.91 6.26 -11.24
CA HIS A 137 5.96 5.23 -11.64
C HIS A 137 6.22 3.88 -10.93
N SER A 138 6.59 3.90 -9.64
CA SER A 138 6.81 2.65 -8.90
C SER A 138 5.50 1.90 -8.70
N TYR A 139 5.54 0.59 -8.91
CA TYR A 139 4.43 -0.30 -8.59
C TYR A 139 4.65 -0.93 -7.22
N PHE A 140 3.67 -0.82 -6.33
CA PHE A 140 3.71 -1.36 -4.98
C PHE A 140 2.94 -2.67 -4.89
N ASN A 141 3.52 -3.65 -4.19
CA ASN A 141 2.83 -4.84 -3.71
C ASN A 141 3.22 -5.08 -2.25
N ILE A 142 2.30 -4.75 -1.36
CA ILE A 142 2.50 -4.78 0.10
C ILE A 142 1.91 -6.03 0.78
N GLY A 143 1.06 -6.80 0.10
CA GLY A 143 0.42 -8.02 0.61
C GLY A 143 1.14 -9.29 0.15
N ASP A 144 1.12 -10.39 0.89
CA ASP A 144 1.88 -11.66 0.63
C ASP A 144 1.56 -12.40 -0.69
N GLN A 145 0.62 -11.88 -1.46
CA GLN A 145 0.16 -12.48 -2.70
C GLN A 145 0.89 -11.91 -3.93
N SER A 146 0.76 -12.62 -5.07
CA SER A 146 1.24 -12.17 -6.37
C SER A 146 0.42 -11.02 -6.96
N THR A 147 -0.71 -10.65 -6.33
CA THR A 147 -1.60 -9.56 -6.72
C THR A 147 -1.85 -8.61 -5.56
N ILE A 148 -2.44 -7.46 -5.85
CA ILE A 148 -2.87 -6.46 -4.85
C ILE A 148 -4.19 -6.83 -4.15
N ALA A 149 -4.80 -7.98 -4.48
CA ALA A 149 -6.05 -8.39 -3.89
C ALA A 149 -5.94 -8.48 -2.35
N GLY A 150 -6.92 -7.95 -1.63
CA GLY A 150 -6.92 -7.85 -0.17
C GLY A 150 -6.19 -6.62 0.38
N THR A 151 -5.57 -5.79 -0.47
CA THR A 151 -4.94 -4.54 -0.02
C THR A 151 -6.00 -3.54 0.43
N GLN A 152 -5.88 -3.06 1.67
CA GLN A 152 -6.73 -1.99 2.21
C GLN A 152 -6.15 -0.62 1.82
N VAL A 153 -6.99 0.23 1.23
CA VAL A 153 -6.62 1.56 0.75
C VAL A 153 -7.56 2.59 1.37
N THR A 154 -7.03 3.77 1.68
CA THR A 154 -7.82 4.96 2.03
C THR A 154 -7.27 6.12 1.24
N ILE A 155 -8.13 6.80 0.48
CA ILE A 155 -7.77 7.99 -0.28
C ILE A 155 -8.36 9.21 0.46
N PRO A 156 -7.59 10.28 0.71
CA PRO A 156 -8.09 11.43 1.45
C PRO A 156 -9.23 12.16 0.73
N ASP A 157 -9.19 12.21 -0.59
CA ASP A 157 -10.19 12.85 -1.44
C ASP A 157 -10.45 12.02 -2.70
N ASN A 158 -11.71 11.68 -2.96
CA ASN A 158 -12.15 10.92 -4.12
C ASN A 158 -12.43 11.80 -5.35
N THR A 159 -12.18 13.11 -5.30
CA THR A 159 -12.35 14.01 -6.43
C THR A 159 -11.47 13.57 -7.59
N ASN A 160 -12.08 13.14 -8.69
CA ASN A 160 -11.44 12.63 -9.88
C ASN A 160 -11.57 13.62 -11.05
N ILE A 161 -10.58 13.62 -11.94
CA ILE A 161 -10.66 14.33 -13.21
C ILE A 161 -11.45 13.47 -14.21
N GLU A 162 -12.60 13.98 -14.66
CA GLU A 162 -13.42 13.33 -15.66
C GLU A 162 -12.69 13.17 -16.99
N THR A 163 -12.66 11.96 -17.51
CA THR A 163 -12.20 11.63 -18.86
C THR A 163 -13.35 11.42 -19.82
N ASN A 164 -13.08 11.58 -21.12
CA ASN A 164 -14.01 11.19 -22.19
C ASN A 164 -13.83 9.70 -22.56
N GLU A 165 -14.52 9.24 -23.60
CA GLU A 165 -14.54 7.86 -24.09
C GLU A 165 -13.19 7.30 -24.60
N VAL A 166 -12.16 8.15 -24.70
CA VAL A 166 -10.79 7.75 -25.07
C VAL A 166 -9.77 8.14 -24.00
N ASP A 167 -10.22 8.26 -22.74
CA ASP A 167 -9.43 8.53 -21.55
C ASP A 167 -8.70 9.89 -21.53
N ILE A 168 -9.17 10.86 -22.32
CA ILE A 168 -8.65 12.24 -22.29
C ILE A 168 -9.38 13.05 -21.23
N PRO A 169 -8.65 13.68 -20.27
CA PRO A 169 -9.22 14.59 -19.29
C PRO A 169 -9.99 15.75 -19.92
N THR A 170 -11.22 15.97 -19.46
CA THR A 170 -12.19 16.95 -19.99
C THR A 170 -12.10 18.32 -19.32
N GLY A 171 -11.41 18.44 -18.18
CA GLY A 171 -11.42 19.66 -17.36
C GLY A 171 -12.31 19.57 -16.13
N LYS A 172 -13.31 18.69 -16.14
CA LYS A 172 -14.33 18.61 -15.07
C LYS A 172 -13.86 17.73 -13.92
N LEU A 173 -14.17 18.15 -12.70
CA LEU A 173 -13.94 17.39 -11.49
C LEU A 173 -15.25 16.73 -11.04
N LYS A 174 -15.19 15.45 -10.70
CA LYS A 174 -16.32 14.68 -10.15
C LYS A 174 -15.84 13.62 -9.17
N PRO A 175 -16.64 13.19 -8.18
CA PRO A 175 -16.27 12.06 -7.33
C PRO A 175 -16.00 10.79 -8.16
N PHE A 176 -14.98 10.02 -7.79
CA PHE A 176 -14.72 8.71 -8.35
C PHE A 176 -15.85 7.73 -7.96
N PRO A 177 -16.50 7.05 -8.91
CA PRO A 177 -17.58 6.11 -8.59
C PRO A 177 -17.10 4.96 -7.69
N GLY A 178 -17.83 4.68 -6.61
CA GLY A 178 -17.55 3.52 -5.74
C GLY A 178 -16.40 3.70 -4.74
N VAL A 179 -15.75 4.86 -4.70
CA VAL A 179 -14.74 5.21 -3.69
C VAL A 179 -15.22 6.44 -2.93
N GLU A 180 -15.17 6.42 -1.60
CA GLU A 180 -15.56 7.55 -0.74
C GLU A 180 -14.33 8.16 -0.06
N SER A 181 -14.27 9.48 0.01
CA SER A 181 -13.17 10.23 0.64
C SER A 181 -13.01 9.83 2.10
N GLY A 182 -11.79 9.46 2.50
CA GLY A 182 -11.45 9.10 3.88
C GLY A 182 -12.01 7.75 4.36
N VAL A 183 -12.74 7.00 3.52
CA VAL A 183 -13.29 5.69 3.88
C VAL A 183 -12.38 4.57 3.33
N PRO A 184 -11.93 3.63 4.18
CA PRO A 184 -11.17 2.49 3.73
C PRO A 184 -11.98 1.59 2.78
N PHE A 185 -11.34 1.12 1.71
CA PHE A 185 -11.89 0.10 0.81
C PHE A 185 -10.82 -0.95 0.47
N THR A 186 -11.27 -2.12 0.02
CA THR A 186 -10.40 -3.23 -0.35
C THR A 186 -10.20 -3.26 -1.86
N LEU A 187 -8.94 -3.40 -2.30
CA LEU A 187 -8.66 -3.79 -3.68
C LEU A 187 -8.99 -5.26 -3.87
N GLY A 188 -9.99 -5.55 -4.67
CA GLY A 188 -10.35 -6.90 -5.07
C GLY A 188 -9.52 -7.42 -6.25
N PRO A 189 -9.76 -8.67 -6.65
CA PRO A 189 -9.11 -9.30 -7.80
C PRO A 189 -9.47 -8.63 -9.14
N GLU A 190 -10.59 -7.90 -9.20
CA GLU A 190 -11.05 -7.20 -10.41
C GLU A 190 -11.33 -5.72 -10.11
N GLU A 191 -12.14 -5.45 -9.08
CA GLU A 191 -12.60 -4.09 -8.72
C GLU A 191 -12.15 -3.65 -7.31
N PRO A 192 -12.08 -2.34 -7.01
CA PRO A 192 -12.21 -1.25 -7.98
C PRO A 192 -11.02 -1.24 -8.95
N ASP A 193 -11.33 -0.98 -10.21
CA ASP A 193 -10.38 -0.70 -11.26
C ASP A 193 -10.17 0.81 -11.37
N ILE A 194 -9.08 1.27 -10.79
CA ILE A 194 -8.72 2.68 -10.76
C ILE A 194 -7.54 2.87 -11.72
N ASP A 195 -7.72 3.76 -12.68
CA ASP A 195 -6.73 4.23 -13.65
C ASP A 195 -7.03 5.70 -13.96
N ASN A 196 -7.01 6.53 -12.91
CA ASN A 196 -7.42 7.93 -13.03
C ASN A 196 -6.66 8.86 -12.07
N GLY A 197 -6.69 10.16 -12.39
CA GLY A 197 -6.09 11.21 -11.59
C GLY A 197 -7.04 11.74 -10.52
N PHE A 198 -6.70 11.52 -9.25
CA PHE A 198 -7.39 12.14 -8.12
C PHE A 198 -6.88 13.56 -7.91
N ALA A 199 -7.73 14.55 -8.09
CA ALA A 199 -7.47 15.97 -7.92
C ALA A 199 -7.35 16.32 -6.43
N LEU A 200 -6.20 16.00 -5.85
CA LEU A 200 -5.88 16.26 -4.44
C LEU A 200 -5.67 17.76 -4.13
N MET A 201 -5.48 18.60 -5.15
CA MET A 201 -5.52 20.06 -5.03
C MET A 201 -6.46 20.62 -6.09
N THR A 202 -7.57 21.23 -5.66
CA THR A 202 -8.61 21.78 -6.55
C THR A 202 -8.39 23.25 -6.89
N ASP A 203 -7.67 24.01 -6.07
CA ASP A 203 -7.21 25.37 -6.41
C ASP A 203 -5.96 25.32 -7.29
N VAL A 204 -6.16 24.97 -8.56
CA VAL A 204 -5.07 24.84 -9.53
C VAL A 204 -4.30 26.14 -9.76
N ALA A 205 -4.92 27.30 -9.58
CA ALA A 205 -4.27 28.60 -9.77
C ALA A 205 -3.18 28.89 -8.72
N ALA A 206 -3.23 28.22 -7.57
CA ALA A 206 -2.25 28.36 -6.50
C ALA A 206 -1.04 27.42 -6.63
N VAL A 207 -0.97 26.59 -7.67
CA VAL A 207 0.13 25.64 -7.89
C VAL A 207 1.35 26.36 -8.47
N PRO A 208 2.47 26.48 -7.73
CA PRO A 208 3.67 27.15 -8.23
C PRO A 208 4.46 26.24 -9.20
N MET A 209 5.35 26.87 -9.98
CA MET A 209 6.29 26.12 -10.84
C MET A 209 7.27 25.26 -10.02
N ASP A 210 7.71 25.76 -8.86
CA ASP A 210 8.46 25.00 -7.85
C ASP A 210 7.59 24.81 -6.59
N SER A 211 7.12 23.59 -6.36
CA SER A 211 6.27 23.24 -5.21
C SER A 211 7.01 22.53 -4.08
N ARG A 212 8.34 22.36 -4.17
CA ARG A 212 9.12 21.55 -3.20
C ARG A 212 9.07 22.10 -1.76
N SER A 213 8.95 23.41 -1.61
CA SER A 213 8.87 24.09 -0.31
C SER A 213 7.49 24.00 0.37
N LYS A 214 6.43 23.63 -0.34
CA LYS A 214 5.07 23.53 0.21
C LYS A 214 4.90 22.20 0.96
N HIS A 215 5.35 22.14 2.21
CA HIS A 215 5.10 21.00 3.09
C HIS A 215 3.70 21.10 3.68
N GLN A 216 2.76 20.27 3.26
CA GLN A 216 1.61 19.99 4.11
C GLN A 216 1.55 18.48 4.33
N LEU A 217 1.87 18.05 5.55
CA LEU A 217 1.76 16.67 6.03
C LEU A 217 0.34 16.34 6.53
N ARG A 218 -0.63 17.24 6.29
CA ARG A 218 -2.05 17.05 6.59
C ARG A 218 -2.97 17.24 5.37
N ASP A 219 -2.41 17.71 4.27
CA ASP A 219 -3.04 17.72 2.96
C ASP A 219 -2.22 16.76 2.10
N PRO A 220 -2.83 15.92 1.26
CA PRO A 220 -2.06 15.18 0.28
C PRO A 220 -1.08 16.11 -0.45
N THR A 221 0.19 15.69 -0.47
CA THR A 221 1.34 16.17 -1.28
C THR A 221 1.02 17.33 -2.25
N PRO A 222 1.80 18.42 -2.34
CA PRO A 222 1.50 19.64 -3.14
C PRO A 222 1.55 19.45 -4.68
N HIS A 223 1.13 18.30 -5.18
CA HIS A 223 0.92 18.00 -6.59
C HIS A 223 -0.55 18.19 -6.90
N GLY A 224 -0.85 18.75 -8.07
CA GLY A 224 -2.23 19.00 -8.50
C GLY A 224 -3.12 17.76 -8.37
N HIS A 225 -2.60 16.58 -8.71
CA HIS A 225 -3.27 15.28 -8.54
C HIS A 225 -2.30 14.16 -8.13
N ALA A 226 -2.86 13.04 -7.63
CA ALA A 226 -2.18 11.75 -7.63
C ALA A 226 -2.91 10.80 -8.58
N TYR A 227 -2.21 10.33 -9.61
CA TYR A 227 -2.73 9.28 -10.46
C TYR A 227 -2.60 7.95 -9.73
N ASN A 228 -3.71 7.23 -9.57
CA ASN A 228 -3.70 5.90 -8.97
C ASN A 228 -4.04 4.89 -10.06
N TYR A 229 -3.15 3.92 -10.25
CA TYR A 229 -3.35 2.85 -11.22
C TYR A 229 -3.27 1.49 -10.54
N THR A 230 -4.30 0.67 -10.68
CA THR A 230 -4.40 -0.63 -10.02
C THR A 230 -3.75 -1.78 -10.81
N GLY A 231 -2.94 -1.47 -11.81
CA GLY A 231 -2.10 -2.47 -12.47
C GLY A 231 -2.85 -3.45 -13.37
N LYS A 232 -4.08 -3.15 -13.79
CA LYS A 232 -4.97 -4.05 -14.56
C LYS A 232 -4.32 -4.68 -15.79
N TYR A 233 -3.43 -3.96 -16.45
CA TYR A 233 -2.74 -4.37 -17.67
C TYR A 233 -1.28 -4.79 -17.45
N ILE A 234 -0.83 -4.94 -16.19
CA ILE A 234 0.51 -5.47 -15.94
C ILE A 234 0.61 -6.87 -16.56
N GLU A 235 1.58 -7.04 -17.44
CA GLU A 235 1.90 -8.31 -18.07
C GLU A 235 3.38 -8.29 -18.42
N THR A 236 4.15 -9.17 -17.79
CA THR A 236 5.59 -9.32 -18.08
C THR A 236 5.89 -10.75 -18.46
N GLU A 237 6.89 -10.95 -19.31
CA GLU A 237 7.38 -12.30 -19.62
C GLU A 237 8.05 -12.96 -18.39
N PRO A 238 8.07 -14.30 -18.32
CA PRO A 238 8.91 -15.03 -17.37
C PRO A 238 10.37 -14.60 -17.50
N ARG A 239 11.04 -14.42 -16.36
CA ARG A 239 12.38 -13.82 -16.33
C ARG A 239 13.47 -14.89 -16.36
N PRO A 240 14.62 -14.64 -17.04
CA PRO A 240 15.72 -15.61 -17.13
C PRO A 240 16.28 -16.06 -15.78
N ASP A 241 16.10 -15.25 -14.73
CA ASP A 241 16.58 -15.52 -13.38
C ASP A 241 15.63 -16.43 -12.56
N GLY A 242 14.60 -16.99 -13.20
CA GLY A 242 13.62 -17.89 -12.58
C GLY A 242 12.55 -17.19 -11.75
N THR A 243 12.53 -15.86 -11.70
CA THR A 243 11.45 -15.13 -11.02
C THR A 243 10.17 -15.10 -11.87
N LEU A 244 9.03 -15.29 -11.20
CA LEU A 244 7.72 -15.38 -11.85
C LEU A 244 7.34 -14.06 -12.53
N ALA A 245 6.71 -14.17 -13.70
CA ALA A 245 6.07 -13.05 -14.38
C ALA A 245 5.14 -12.28 -13.44
N TYR A 246 5.12 -10.94 -13.56
CA TYR A 246 4.05 -10.13 -13.00
C TYR A 246 2.84 -10.23 -13.93
N GLY A 247 1.70 -10.61 -13.35
CA GLY A 247 0.40 -10.63 -14.03
C GLY A 247 -0.44 -9.40 -13.70
N LYS A 248 -1.68 -9.41 -14.19
CA LYS A 248 -2.64 -8.33 -13.97
C LYS A 248 -2.78 -8.04 -12.48
N ARG A 249 -2.79 -6.76 -12.12
CA ARG A 249 -2.92 -6.27 -10.74
C ARG A 249 -1.83 -6.80 -9.81
N ALA A 250 -0.64 -7.12 -10.33
CA ALA A 250 0.50 -7.54 -9.51
C ALA A 250 1.02 -6.44 -8.58
N GLY A 251 0.76 -5.18 -8.91
CA GLY A 251 1.08 -4.02 -8.09
C GLY A 251 0.19 -2.83 -8.46
N PHE A 252 0.18 -1.81 -7.60
CA PHE A 252 -0.53 -0.55 -7.84
C PHE A 252 0.45 0.64 -7.84
N CYS A 253 0.16 1.68 -8.62
CA CYS A 253 0.95 2.91 -8.65
C CYS A 253 0.23 4.05 -7.93
N VAL A 254 1.04 4.95 -7.37
CA VAL A 254 0.62 6.26 -6.87
C VAL A 254 1.58 7.27 -7.45
N GLU A 255 1.11 8.08 -8.39
CA GLU A 255 1.91 8.99 -9.21
C GLU A 255 1.47 10.44 -8.97
N PRO A 256 1.94 11.09 -7.89
CA PRO A 256 1.73 12.51 -7.71
C PRO A 256 2.34 13.29 -8.89
N ALA A 257 1.52 14.11 -9.55
CA ALA A 257 1.90 14.88 -10.73
C ALA A 257 0.99 16.11 -10.93
N ARG A 258 1.22 16.89 -11.99
CA ARG A 258 0.29 17.95 -12.46
C ARG A 258 -0.67 17.38 -13.49
N TYR A 259 -1.92 17.83 -13.47
CA TYR A 259 -3.04 17.22 -14.18
C TYR A 259 -2.70 16.72 -15.59
N THR A 260 -3.11 15.49 -15.89
CA THR A 260 -3.07 14.95 -17.25
C THR A 260 -3.76 15.93 -18.20
N ASN A 261 -3.21 16.11 -19.40
CA ASN A 261 -3.69 17.08 -20.39
C ASN A 261 -3.55 18.57 -20.00
N ALA A 262 -2.88 18.92 -18.89
CA ALA A 262 -2.70 20.31 -18.45
C ALA A 262 -2.11 21.24 -19.52
N ALA A 263 -1.20 20.75 -20.37
CA ALA A 263 -0.57 21.56 -21.42
C ALA A 263 -1.58 22.10 -22.46
N ASN A 264 -2.71 21.40 -22.64
CA ASN A 264 -3.76 21.74 -23.58
C ASN A 264 -4.94 22.49 -22.93
N MET A 265 -4.97 22.55 -21.59
CA MET A 265 -6.04 23.19 -20.83
C MET A 265 -5.59 24.59 -20.38
N PRO A 266 -6.20 25.69 -20.85
CA PRO A 266 -5.76 27.05 -20.54
C PRO A 266 -5.60 27.33 -19.04
N GLU A 267 -6.53 26.82 -18.22
CA GLU A 267 -6.53 27.01 -16.77
C GLU A 267 -5.38 26.27 -16.06
N TRP A 268 -4.91 25.15 -16.63
CA TRP A 268 -3.91 24.27 -16.02
C TRP A 268 -2.52 24.43 -16.60
N LYS A 269 -2.42 25.00 -17.80
CA LYS A 269 -1.18 25.11 -18.58
C LYS A 269 -0.07 25.80 -17.82
N HIS A 270 -0.41 26.81 -17.02
CA HIS A 270 0.56 27.53 -16.19
C HIS A 270 1.31 26.60 -15.22
N MET A 271 0.67 25.51 -14.78
CA MET A 271 1.32 24.52 -13.93
C MET A 271 2.48 23.89 -14.68
N VAL A 272 2.29 23.42 -15.92
CA VAL A 272 3.26 22.57 -16.64
C VAL A 272 4.17 23.33 -17.62
N LEU A 273 3.88 24.58 -17.94
CA LEU A 273 4.66 25.37 -18.92
C LEU A 273 5.85 26.06 -18.24
N LEU A 274 7.01 25.43 -18.28
CA LEU A 274 8.27 25.96 -17.76
C LEU A 274 8.82 27.04 -18.70
N ARG A 275 9.19 28.21 -18.17
CA ARG A 275 9.86 29.30 -18.91
C ARG A 275 11.30 29.50 -18.46
N LYS A 276 12.13 30.09 -19.33
CA LYS A 276 13.54 30.38 -19.05
C LYS A 276 13.69 31.23 -17.79
N GLY A 277 14.59 30.84 -16.90
CA GLY A 277 14.80 31.47 -15.60
C GLY A 277 13.85 30.98 -14.49
N GLN A 278 12.88 30.12 -14.79
CA GLN A 278 12.10 29.42 -13.79
C GLN A 278 12.72 28.06 -13.46
N THR A 279 12.39 27.56 -12.27
CA THR A 279 12.70 26.21 -11.84
C THR A 279 11.41 25.42 -11.69
N TYR A 280 11.30 24.30 -12.41
CA TYR A 280 10.34 23.27 -12.08
C TYR A 280 10.82 22.55 -10.82
N GLY A 281 9.94 22.37 -9.86
CA GLY A 281 10.21 21.57 -8.69
C GLY A 281 8.97 20.86 -8.20
N SER A 282 9.11 19.57 -7.86
CA SER A 282 8.07 18.82 -7.17
C SER A 282 8.67 17.83 -6.18
N ARG A 283 7.93 17.48 -5.13
CA ARG A 283 8.42 16.62 -4.04
C ARG A 283 7.41 15.56 -3.64
N VAL A 284 7.81 14.30 -3.64
CA VAL A 284 7.02 13.16 -3.18
C VAL A 284 7.66 12.58 -1.92
N VAL A 285 6.85 12.16 -0.95
CA VAL A 285 7.34 11.46 0.24
C VAL A 285 6.55 10.16 0.37
N TRP A 286 7.26 9.04 0.36
CA TRP A 286 6.71 7.74 0.69
C TRP A 286 7.21 7.28 2.05
N LYS A 287 6.28 6.76 2.85
CA LYS A 287 6.57 6.18 4.16
C LYS A 287 6.01 4.78 4.19
N ALA A 288 6.80 3.83 4.66
CA ALA A 288 6.38 2.46 4.82
C ALA A 288 6.99 1.87 6.09
N TRP A 289 6.19 1.08 6.79
CA TRP A 289 6.61 0.35 7.97
C TRP A 289 5.85 -0.96 8.01
N LYS A 290 6.48 -1.97 8.60
CA LYS A 290 5.76 -3.16 9.04
C LYS A 290 5.26 -2.86 10.43
N ARG A 291 3.94 -2.81 10.61
CA ARG A 291 3.37 -2.77 11.96
C ARG A 291 3.77 -4.04 12.67
N GLU A 292 4.62 -3.91 13.68
CA GLU A 292 4.78 -4.95 14.68
C GLU A 292 3.70 -4.69 15.73
N ILE A 293 2.56 -5.38 15.62
CA ILE A 293 1.58 -5.35 16.70
C ILE A 293 2.27 -6.03 17.90
N PRO A 294 2.40 -5.36 19.06
CA PRO A 294 3.03 -5.97 20.22
C PRO A 294 2.28 -7.24 20.59
N SER A 295 2.89 -8.39 20.34
CA SER A 295 2.36 -9.69 20.72
C SER A 295 3.11 -10.17 21.94
N LEU A 296 2.47 -10.07 23.11
CA LEU A 296 3.01 -10.62 24.35
C LEU A 296 2.79 -12.12 24.36
N LYS A 297 3.75 -12.82 23.74
CA LYS A 297 3.74 -14.27 23.52
C LYS A 297 3.71 -15.05 24.84
N LEU A 298 2.82 -16.04 24.91
CA LEU A 298 2.68 -16.98 26.03
C LEU A 298 3.10 -18.40 25.61
N VAL A 299 2.65 -18.86 24.44
CA VAL A 299 2.94 -20.22 23.92
C VAL A 299 3.21 -20.13 22.42
N ASP A 300 4.14 -20.94 21.93
CA ASP A 300 4.52 -21.03 20.51
C ASP A 300 4.97 -22.45 20.21
N THR A 301 4.11 -23.21 19.55
CA THR A 301 4.37 -24.58 19.10
C THR A 301 4.38 -24.62 17.58
N PRO A 302 4.77 -25.74 16.93
CA PRO A 302 4.66 -25.85 15.48
C PRO A 302 3.25 -25.69 14.91
N LYS A 303 2.19 -25.83 15.73
CA LYS A 303 0.79 -25.81 15.29
C LYS A 303 -0.04 -24.66 15.86
N VAL A 304 0.32 -24.16 17.04
CA VAL A 304 -0.50 -23.19 17.78
C VAL A 304 0.36 -22.06 18.32
N TYR A 305 -0.21 -20.86 18.35
CA TYR A 305 0.38 -19.67 18.94
C TYR A 305 -0.59 -19.06 19.95
N ALA A 306 -0.10 -18.63 21.12
CA ALA A 306 -0.92 -17.95 22.11
C ALA A 306 -0.24 -16.71 22.68
N PHE A 307 -1.01 -15.67 22.91
CA PHE A 307 -0.54 -14.34 23.30
C PHE A 307 -1.62 -13.58 24.08
N LEU A 308 -1.22 -12.54 24.82
CA LEU A 308 -2.18 -11.68 25.50
C LEU A 308 -2.93 -10.80 24.50
N ASP A 309 -4.23 -10.65 24.74
CA ASP A 309 -5.07 -9.76 23.96
C ASP A 309 -4.62 -8.30 24.18
N ILE A 310 -4.48 -7.53 23.09
CA ILE A 310 -4.07 -6.12 23.12
C ILE A 310 -5.19 -5.19 23.64
N GLN A 311 -6.44 -5.65 23.64
CA GLN A 311 -7.62 -5.01 24.21
C GLN A 311 -8.27 -5.97 25.22
N PRO A 312 -7.61 -6.26 26.36
CA PRO A 312 -8.05 -7.30 27.27
C PRO A 312 -9.38 -6.94 27.94
N LEU A 313 -10.36 -7.87 27.92
CA LEU A 313 -11.59 -7.72 28.69
C LEU A 313 -11.35 -7.87 30.20
N SER A 314 -10.33 -8.65 30.58
CA SER A 314 -9.93 -8.89 31.96
C SER A 314 -8.43 -9.21 32.06
N LYS A 315 -7.90 -9.16 33.28
CA LYS A 315 -6.51 -9.56 33.54
C LYS A 315 -6.32 -11.03 33.20
N GLY A 316 -5.40 -11.31 32.27
CA GLY A 316 -5.14 -12.66 31.79
C GLY A 316 -5.94 -13.03 30.54
N HIS A 317 -6.67 -12.09 29.91
CA HIS A 317 -7.29 -12.32 28.60
C HIS A 317 -6.20 -12.66 27.57
N ALA A 318 -6.28 -13.87 27.04
CA ALA A 318 -5.34 -14.39 26.05
C ALA A 318 -6.10 -15.00 24.86
N LEU A 319 -5.46 -14.92 23.69
CA LEU A 319 -5.93 -15.55 22.48
C LEU A 319 -5.06 -16.78 22.19
N VAL A 320 -5.69 -17.85 21.74
CA VAL A 320 -5.03 -19.05 21.20
C VAL A 320 -5.45 -19.18 19.75
N ILE A 321 -4.47 -19.26 18.84
CA ILE A 321 -4.70 -19.30 17.40
C ILE A 321 -3.96 -20.48 16.76
N PRO A 322 -4.49 -21.08 15.68
CA PRO A 322 -3.75 -21.99 14.82
C PRO A 322 -2.64 -21.23 14.06
N LYS A 323 -1.63 -21.93 13.57
CA LYS A 323 -0.64 -21.33 12.65
C LYS A 323 -1.17 -21.26 11.22
N THR A 324 -2.05 -22.19 10.85
CA THR A 324 -2.77 -22.13 9.59
C THR A 324 -3.79 -21.00 9.62
N HIS A 325 -3.80 -20.14 8.60
CA HIS A 325 -4.82 -19.12 8.44
C HIS A 325 -6.11 -19.74 7.89
N GLY A 326 -7.21 -19.55 8.61
CA GLY A 326 -8.57 -19.85 8.16
C GLY A 326 -9.56 -18.92 8.83
N GLU A 327 -10.61 -18.52 8.11
CA GLU A 327 -11.62 -17.59 8.61
C GLU A 327 -12.45 -18.27 9.69
N LYS A 328 -12.84 -19.53 9.47
CA LYS A 328 -13.72 -20.31 10.36
C LYS A 328 -13.06 -21.62 10.76
N LEU A 329 -13.57 -22.24 11.83
CA LEU A 329 -13.08 -23.55 12.29
C LEU A 329 -13.00 -24.59 11.17
N THR A 330 -13.93 -24.55 10.21
CA THR A 330 -13.99 -25.47 9.06
C THR A 330 -12.79 -25.35 8.11
N ASP A 331 -12.03 -24.27 8.20
CA ASP A 331 -10.91 -23.97 7.32
C ASP A 331 -9.57 -24.43 7.93
N ILE A 332 -9.58 -24.87 9.20
CA ILE A 332 -8.38 -25.21 9.96
C ILE A 332 -8.20 -26.73 10.02
N PRO A 333 -6.98 -27.26 9.81
CA PRO A 333 -6.69 -28.67 9.97
C PRO A 333 -7.02 -29.18 11.38
N ASP A 334 -7.66 -30.36 11.45
CA ASP A 334 -8.08 -30.99 12.71
C ASP A 334 -6.96 -31.11 13.75
N GLU A 335 -5.72 -31.33 13.29
CA GLU A 335 -4.56 -31.47 14.17
C GLU A 335 -4.20 -30.17 14.91
N GLU A 336 -4.42 -29.01 14.29
CA GLU A 336 -4.19 -27.72 14.94
C GLU A 336 -5.33 -27.43 15.92
N LEU A 337 -6.57 -27.68 15.51
CA LEU A 337 -7.76 -27.56 16.38
C LEU A 337 -7.63 -28.41 17.65
N ALA A 338 -7.14 -29.64 17.52
CA ALA A 338 -6.92 -30.55 18.64
C ALA A 338 -5.89 -30.03 19.66
N GLU A 339 -4.91 -29.22 19.23
CA GLU A 339 -3.87 -28.66 20.11
C GLU A 339 -4.30 -27.35 20.79
N MET A 340 -5.25 -26.60 20.21
CA MET A 340 -5.73 -25.33 20.76
C MET A 340 -6.33 -25.44 22.16
N LEU A 341 -7.24 -26.40 22.39
CA LEU A 341 -7.93 -26.55 23.69
C LEU A 341 -6.98 -26.93 24.85
N PRO A 342 -6.03 -27.89 24.67
CA PRO A 342 -4.99 -28.12 25.66
C PRO A 342 -4.17 -26.87 26.01
N VAL A 343 -3.86 -26.01 25.04
CA VAL A 343 -3.17 -24.73 25.29
C VAL A 343 -4.06 -23.79 26.10
N ALA A 344 -5.33 -23.61 25.73
CA ALA A 344 -6.28 -22.79 26.49
C ALA A 344 -6.41 -23.25 27.95
N LYS A 345 -6.49 -24.57 28.19
CA LYS A 345 -6.49 -25.16 29.55
C LYS A 345 -5.23 -24.81 30.33
N LYS A 346 -4.04 -24.92 29.72
CA LYS A 346 -2.76 -24.56 30.39
C LYS A 346 -2.76 -23.09 30.79
N LEU A 347 -3.28 -22.21 29.94
CA LEU A 347 -3.36 -20.78 30.23
C LEU A 347 -4.34 -20.50 31.38
N ALA A 348 -5.53 -21.12 31.38
CA ALA A 348 -6.52 -20.97 32.45
C ALA A 348 -5.95 -21.38 33.83
N LEU A 349 -5.19 -22.48 33.87
CA LEU A 349 -4.49 -22.92 35.08
C LEU A 349 -3.39 -21.92 35.50
N ALA A 350 -2.60 -21.43 34.54
CA ALA A 350 -1.50 -20.50 34.81
C ALA A 350 -1.98 -19.15 35.38
N VAL A 351 -3.14 -18.66 34.93
CA VAL A 351 -3.74 -17.43 35.47
C VAL A 351 -4.52 -17.66 36.78
N GLY A 352 -4.69 -18.91 37.21
CA GLY A 352 -5.45 -19.26 38.41
C GLY A 352 -6.95 -19.00 38.29
N ALA A 353 -7.52 -19.10 37.08
CA ALA A 353 -8.94 -18.85 36.87
C ALA A 353 -9.78 -20.01 37.43
N LYS A 354 -10.71 -19.68 38.33
CA LYS A 354 -11.71 -20.63 38.86
C LYS A 354 -12.93 -20.71 37.95
N ASP A 355 -13.41 -19.55 37.52
CA ASP A 355 -14.52 -19.37 36.58
C ASP A 355 -14.00 -18.59 35.37
N TYR A 356 -14.19 -19.14 34.17
CA TYR A 356 -13.68 -18.56 32.91
C TYR A 356 -14.53 -19.00 31.73
N ASN A 357 -14.53 -18.19 30.68
CA ASN A 357 -15.12 -18.55 29.40
C ASN A 357 -14.02 -18.93 28.42
N ILE A 358 -14.31 -19.96 27.62
CA ILE A 358 -13.59 -20.27 26.39
C ILE A 358 -14.56 -19.96 25.27
N LEU A 359 -14.27 -18.91 24.48
CA LEU A 359 -15.16 -18.45 23.42
C LEU A 359 -14.47 -18.55 22.07
N GLN A 360 -15.20 -19.09 21.09
CA GLN A 360 -14.78 -19.16 19.70
C GLN A 360 -16.01 -18.86 18.84
N ASN A 361 -15.89 -17.88 17.95
CA ASN A 361 -16.98 -17.38 17.12
C ASN A 361 -16.66 -17.62 15.64
N ASN A 362 -17.65 -18.07 14.85
CA ASN A 362 -17.52 -18.26 13.40
C ASN A 362 -18.56 -17.42 12.65
N GLY A 363 -18.11 -16.40 11.93
CA GLY A 363 -18.92 -15.47 11.14
C GLY A 363 -19.34 -14.20 11.89
N ARG A 364 -19.59 -13.11 11.13
CA ARG A 364 -19.90 -11.77 11.65
C ARG A 364 -21.12 -11.73 12.58
N ILE A 365 -22.20 -12.44 12.22
CA ILE A 365 -23.44 -12.49 13.01
C ILE A 365 -23.21 -13.23 14.34
N ALA A 366 -22.24 -14.15 14.39
CA ALA A 366 -21.81 -14.80 15.62
C ALA A 366 -20.76 -13.97 16.40
N HIS A 367 -20.61 -12.68 16.09
CA HIS A 367 -19.65 -11.75 16.71
C HIS A 367 -18.17 -12.07 16.44
N GLN A 368 -17.83 -12.68 15.31
CA GLN A 368 -16.43 -12.75 14.87
C GLN A 368 -15.99 -11.41 14.27
N VAL A 369 -15.07 -10.71 14.94
CA VAL A 369 -14.55 -9.40 14.50
C VAL A 369 -13.24 -9.53 13.70
N VAL A 370 -12.45 -10.58 13.97
CA VAL A 370 -11.20 -10.86 13.24
C VAL A 370 -11.37 -12.10 12.38
N ASP A 371 -11.01 -12.01 11.10
CA ASP A 371 -11.16 -13.08 10.09
C ASP A 371 -10.03 -14.11 10.18
N HIS A 372 -9.81 -14.61 11.39
CA HIS A 372 -8.89 -15.70 11.69
C HIS A 372 -9.43 -16.47 12.87
N VAL A 373 -9.40 -17.80 12.84
CA VAL A 373 -9.82 -18.62 13.99
C VAL A 373 -9.01 -18.26 15.23
N HIS A 374 -9.69 -17.90 16.30
CA HIS A 374 -9.08 -17.68 17.60
C HIS A 374 -10.03 -18.13 18.70
N VAL A 375 -9.44 -18.68 19.76
CA VAL A 375 -10.12 -19.00 21.00
C VAL A 375 -9.74 -17.93 22.02
N HIS A 376 -10.74 -17.21 22.52
CA HIS A 376 -10.58 -16.34 23.68
C HIS A 376 -10.53 -17.19 24.95
N MET A 377 -9.52 -16.96 25.78
CA MET A 377 -9.48 -17.41 27.17
C MET A 377 -9.62 -16.19 28.08
N VAL A 378 -10.77 -16.08 28.76
CA VAL A 378 -11.11 -14.93 29.61
C VAL A 378 -11.18 -15.39 31.07
N GLY A 379 -10.16 -15.07 31.86
CA GLY A 379 -10.04 -15.46 33.28
C GLY A 379 -10.02 -14.27 34.26
N GLY A 380 -10.39 -14.54 35.52
CA GLY A 380 -10.35 -13.58 36.64
C GLY A 380 -11.70 -12.94 36.99
N ALA A 381 -11.81 -12.35 38.20
CA ALA A 381 -13.03 -11.87 38.88
C ALA A 381 -13.83 -10.73 38.19
N ARG A 382 -13.63 -10.51 36.89
CA ARG A 382 -14.41 -9.62 36.04
C ARG A 382 -14.53 -10.27 34.66
N GLN A 383 -15.51 -11.15 34.48
CA GLN A 383 -16.24 -11.17 33.22
C GLN A 383 -17.08 -9.89 33.16
N ILE A 384 -17.68 -9.57 31.99
CA ILE A 384 -18.77 -8.58 31.89
C ILE A 384 -19.68 -8.82 33.12
N PRO A 385 -19.74 -7.90 34.10
CA PRO A 385 -20.19 -8.24 35.43
C PRO A 385 -21.60 -8.83 35.35
N LYS A 386 -21.77 -10.07 35.86
CA LYS A 386 -23.08 -10.68 36.11
C LYS A 386 -23.40 -10.65 37.62
N PRO A 387 -23.52 -9.47 38.28
CA PRO A 387 -23.76 -9.38 39.73
C PRO A 387 -25.13 -9.93 40.15
N ASN A 388 -26.04 -10.15 39.19
CA ASN A 388 -27.34 -10.79 39.35
C ASN A 388 -27.77 -11.47 38.03
N GLU A 389 -28.98 -12.03 37.96
CA GLU A 389 -29.49 -12.70 36.76
C GLU A 389 -29.70 -11.78 35.55
N GLU A 390 -29.68 -10.45 35.73
CA GLU A 390 -30.11 -9.42 34.76
C GLU A 390 -28.95 -8.61 34.13
N GLU A 391 -27.76 -8.55 34.73
CA GLU A 391 -26.57 -7.83 34.21
C GLU A 391 -25.53 -8.81 33.62
N GLY A 392 -24.53 -8.43 32.81
CA GLY A 392 -23.48 -9.35 32.26
C GLY A 392 -23.69 -9.80 30.80
N LEU A 393 -22.86 -10.73 30.26
CA LEU A 393 -23.13 -11.35 28.95
C LEU A 393 -24.40 -12.22 29.06
N THR A 394 -25.54 -11.63 28.77
CA THR A 394 -26.84 -12.29 28.75
C THR A 394 -27.00 -13.07 27.46
N ILE A 395 -26.31 -14.22 27.34
CA ILE A 395 -26.75 -15.26 26.41
C ILE A 395 -28.02 -15.85 27.04
N GLY A 396 -29.18 -15.29 26.70
CA GLY A 396 -30.40 -16.08 26.78
C GLY A 396 -30.17 -17.33 25.95
N TRP A 397 -30.42 -18.51 26.50
CA TRP A 397 -30.55 -19.71 25.69
C TRP A 397 -32.01 -19.75 25.27
N PRO A 398 -32.41 -19.24 24.08
CA PRO A 398 -33.79 -19.31 23.61
C PRO A 398 -34.08 -20.76 23.23
N ALA A 399 -34.11 -21.65 24.23
CA ALA A 399 -34.33 -23.07 24.08
C ALA A 399 -35.67 -23.23 23.38
N LYS A 400 -35.62 -23.56 22.08
CA LYS A 400 -36.83 -23.97 21.38
C LYS A 400 -37.13 -25.38 21.87
N GLN A 401 -38.37 -25.63 22.29
CA GLN A 401 -38.82 -27.02 22.39
C GLN A 401 -38.87 -27.57 20.96
N VAL A 402 -38.06 -28.59 20.70
CA VAL A 402 -37.98 -29.29 19.41
C VAL A 402 -38.41 -30.74 19.65
N ASP A 403 -39.21 -31.29 18.74
CA ASP A 403 -39.67 -32.67 18.87
C ASP A 403 -38.50 -33.67 18.81
N SER A 404 -38.58 -34.73 19.61
CA SER A 404 -37.50 -35.73 19.67
C SER A 404 -37.29 -36.47 18.35
N ASN A 405 -38.33 -36.63 17.52
CA ASN A 405 -38.19 -37.29 16.22
C ASN A 405 -37.58 -36.35 15.18
N GLU A 406 -37.89 -35.05 15.24
CA GLU A 406 -37.20 -34.04 14.42
C GLU A 406 -35.70 -34.00 14.74
N LEU A 407 -35.32 -34.06 16.03
CA LEU A 407 -33.92 -34.13 16.45
C LEU A 407 -33.23 -35.42 15.96
N LYS A 408 -33.92 -36.56 15.96
CA LYS A 408 -33.37 -37.84 15.44
C LYS A 408 -33.20 -37.81 13.93
N ALA A 409 -34.17 -37.28 13.19
CA ALA A 409 -34.05 -37.12 11.74
C ALA A 409 -32.87 -36.22 11.38
N TYR A 410 -32.72 -35.10 12.09
CA TYR A 410 -31.60 -34.18 11.90
C TYR A 410 -30.25 -34.79 12.33
N GLN A 411 -30.23 -35.61 13.38
CA GLN A 411 -29.03 -36.36 13.78
C GLN A 411 -28.56 -37.30 12.66
N GLU A 412 -29.47 -38.07 12.06
CA GLU A 412 -29.11 -38.99 10.96
C GLU A 412 -28.68 -38.24 9.69
N GLU A 413 -29.31 -37.10 9.40
CA GLU A 413 -28.87 -36.20 8.33
C GLU A 413 -27.46 -35.68 8.58
N LEU A 414 -27.16 -35.22 9.80
CA LEU A 414 -25.83 -34.73 10.18
C LEU A 414 -24.78 -35.85 10.12
N LYS A 415 -25.08 -37.06 10.60
CA LYS A 415 -24.18 -38.21 10.49
C LYS A 415 -23.87 -38.62 9.06
N GLY A 416 -24.77 -38.39 8.12
CA GLY A 416 -24.52 -38.64 6.69
C GLY A 416 -23.65 -37.57 6.01
N LYS A 417 -23.45 -36.42 6.67
CA LYS A 417 -22.63 -35.29 6.19
C LYS A 417 -21.27 -35.19 6.88
N LEU A 418 -21.12 -35.85 8.03
CA LEU A 418 -19.86 -36.09 8.73
C LEU A 418 -19.19 -37.34 8.15
#